data_AF-A0A1G7LH74-F1
#
_entry.id   AF-A0A1G7LH74-F1
#
_cell.length_a   1.000
_cell.length_b   1.000
_cell.length_c   1.000
_cell.angle_alpha   90.00
_cell.angle_beta   90.00
_cell.angle_gamma   90.00
#
_symmetry.space_group_name_H-M   'P 1'
#
loop_
_entity.id
_entity.type
_entity.pdbx_description
1 polymer ?
#
loop_
_entity_poly.entity_id
_entity_poly.type
_entity_poly.pdbx_seq_one_letter_code
_entity_poly.pdbx_strand_id
1 'polypeptide(L)'
;MPPRSAATLPRSTSPATRPVPRTPQELARARAATRRRALTARAEAAAARKAAARARRRAALTRWTHRAGAVTSVLLVVLVGAVVVSGVQPATPAAASAPLDLAAQAAQLRDQLTATTTDLQAARAGVTAAITDLTTAQADLATAQAALAAARAAVGSGAGDLYRGTPADRAVAAGFPAGTDLAVAGSVAVLAERADQRLAGLTRTAQDAQRSLEHAQRRVTAAQAVLDAAHGRITDVTDAARARAEQVPPVVTAALAGLPAAPTSADQQATADAARTAWQARLGALAAAGITLPTAAQLRDGDLPGGLSPARDAAGAPVPGAAVGVVDGAVVPVPSAEAAAAVSFAFAQLGTPYSPGGSTAAGMDCGGLTAAVWTSAGTALGTGLVDQWSAGTVVPTGQLQAGDLVFGIDPLLGLDDVGVYVGDGQVVTASARQAQVIVAGLPEGATAVRTSLPVDAPNAAPPGTGSLVATCGALPTAATVAGAPVDPAWGGWSNGRIPVSVLCPVGGGQLLRCDAAAAYTALDRAFQQAFGTPLCITDSYRSYAAQLDAHTRKPRITAVPGTSNHGWGLAVDLCGGVNVFGTPQHDWMVTYAGHLGWVHPDWAQATGSNPEPWHWEFGHLAD
;
A
#
# COMPACT_ATOMS: atom_id res chain seq x y z
N MET A 1 51.78 -23.00 -80.53
CA MET A 1 51.83 -21.62 -81.05
C MET A 1 50.50 -21.31 -81.74
N PRO A 2 50.00 -20.07 -81.67
CA PRO A 2 48.80 -19.64 -80.90
C PRO A 2 47.72 -19.05 -81.85
N PRO A 3 46.79 -18.13 -81.50
CA PRO A 3 46.35 -17.57 -80.19
C PRO A 3 44.80 -17.36 -80.03
N ARG A 4 44.45 -16.84 -78.83
CA ARG A 4 43.41 -15.82 -78.50
C ARG A 4 41.99 -16.24 -78.08
N SER A 5 41.83 -16.19 -76.75
CA SER A 5 40.80 -15.53 -75.93
C SER A 5 39.32 -15.66 -76.29
N ALA A 6 38.63 -16.34 -75.37
CA ALA A 6 37.20 -16.55 -75.29
C ALA A 6 36.39 -15.25 -75.14
N ALA A 7 35.35 -15.14 -75.99
CA ALA A 7 34.20 -14.28 -75.78
C ALA A 7 32.99 -15.18 -75.55
N THR A 8 32.54 -15.29 -74.30
CA THR A 8 31.27 -15.96 -73.97
C THR A 8 30.17 -14.92 -73.99
N LEU A 9 29.43 -14.86 -75.09
CA LEU A 9 28.20 -14.09 -75.22
C LEU A 9 27.06 -14.76 -74.41
N PRO A 10 26.16 -13.97 -73.80
CA PRO A 10 25.18 -14.45 -72.83
C PRO A 10 24.06 -15.27 -73.50
N ARG A 11 23.74 -16.40 -72.85
CA ARG A 11 22.60 -17.26 -73.19
C ARG A 11 21.28 -16.48 -73.02
N SER A 12 20.50 -16.54 -74.10
CA SER A 12 19.08 -16.21 -74.20
C SER A 12 18.28 -16.52 -72.94
N THR A 13 17.54 -15.52 -72.50
CA THR A 13 16.58 -15.52 -71.40
C THR A 13 15.51 -16.62 -71.55
N SER A 14 15.34 -17.42 -70.49
CA SER A 14 14.20 -18.32 -70.32
C SER A 14 12.88 -17.53 -70.23
N PRO A 15 11.76 -18.09 -70.70
CA PRO A 15 10.47 -17.42 -70.67
C PRO A 15 9.99 -17.25 -69.22
N ALA A 16 9.57 -16.03 -68.88
CA ALA A 16 8.92 -15.72 -67.62
C ALA A 16 7.66 -16.58 -67.46
N THR A 17 7.67 -17.48 -66.48
CA THR A 17 6.48 -18.20 -66.03
C THR A 17 5.42 -17.19 -65.60
N ARG A 18 4.29 -17.16 -66.33
CA ARG A 18 3.09 -16.40 -65.95
C ARG A 18 2.70 -16.81 -64.52
N PRO A 19 2.48 -15.86 -63.59
CA PRO A 19 2.01 -16.20 -62.25
C PRO A 19 0.62 -16.84 -62.35
N VAL A 20 0.48 -18.04 -61.77
CA VAL A 20 -0.79 -18.73 -61.60
C VAL A 20 -1.77 -17.81 -60.85
N PRO A 21 -3.02 -17.65 -61.30
CA PRO A 21 -4.00 -16.83 -60.60
C PRO A 21 -4.24 -17.42 -59.21
N ARG A 22 -3.89 -16.66 -58.17
CA ARG A 22 -4.13 -17.05 -56.78
C ARG A 22 -5.62 -17.14 -56.54
N THR A 23 -6.06 -18.22 -55.92
CA THR A 23 -7.44 -18.38 -55.46
C THR A 23 -7.78 -17.30 -54.41
N PRO A 24 -9.07 -16.96 -54.22
CA PRO A 24 -9.48 -16.01 -53.17
C PRO A 24 -8.97 -16.37 -51.77
N GLN A 25 -8.84 -17.66 -51.46
CA GLN A 25 -8.29 -18.15 -50.19
C GLN A 25 -6.78 -17.90 -50.06
N GLU A 26 -6.00 -18.06 -51.13
CA GLU A 26 -4.57 -17.76 -51.12
C GLU A 26 -4.29 -16.26 -50.99
N LEU A 27 -5.11 -15.42 -51.62
CA LEU A 27 -5.09 -13.97 -51.44
C LEU A 27 -5.43 -13.56 -50.00
N ALA A 28 -6.42 -14.21 -49.39
CA ALA A 28 -6.79 -13.96 -47.99
C ALA A 28 -5.67 -14.37 -47.01
N ARG A 29 -5.04 -15.54 -47.21
CA ARG A 29 -3.90 -16.00 -46.41
C ARG A 29 -2.68 -15.07 -46.56
N ALA A 30 -2.38 -14.62 -47.77
CA ALA A 30 -1.31 -13.67 -48.01
C ALA A 30 -1.57 -12.32 -47.32
N ARG A 31 -2.80 -11.79 -47.39
CA ARG A 31 -3.19 -10.55 -46.67
C ARG A 31 -3.10 -10.72 -45.15
N ALA A 32 -3.50 -11.87 -44.61
CA ALA A 32 -3.38 -12.16 -43.18
C ALA A 32 -1.92 -12.24 -42.72
N ALA A 33 -1.04 -12.87 -43.51
CA ALA A 33 0.39 -12.95 -43.23
C ALA A 33 1.06 -11.57 -43.25
N THR A 34 0.73 -10.74 -44.24
CA THR A 34 1.22 -9.34 -44.32
C THR A 34 0.73 -8.51 -43.14
N ARG A 35 -0.56 -8.65 -42.76
CA ARG A 35 -1.12 -7.96 -41.59
C ARG A 35 -0.44 -8.41 -40.29
N ARG A 36 -0.18 -9.70 -40.12
CA ARG A 36 0.53 -10.24 -38.95
C ARG A 36 1.96 -9.69 -38.87
N ARG A 37 2.72 -9.70 -39.97
CA ARG A 37 4.07 -9.11 -40.04
C ARG A 37 4.07 -7.61 -39.73
N ALA A 38 3.09 -6.86 -40.24
CA ALA A 38 2.96 -5.43 -39.96
C ALA A 38 2.63 -5.15 -38.48
N LEU A 39 1.86 -6.01 -37.82
CA LEU A 39 1.59 -5.93 -36.39
C LEU A 39 2.83 -6.25 -35.55
N THR A 40 3.59 -7.28 -35.91
CA THR A 40 4.86 -7.62 -35.24
C THR A 40 5.87 -6.49 -35.35
N ALA A 41 6.08 -5.94 -36.56
CA ALA A 41 6.97 -4.80 -36.77
C ALA A 41 6.54 -3.55 -36.00
N ARG A 42 5.23 -3.30 -35.87
CA ARG A 42 4.71 -2.21 -35.03
C ARG A 42 4.97 -2.44 -33.54
N ALA A 43 4.86 -3.67 -33.07
CA ALA A 43 5.16 -4.04 -31.68
C ALA A 43 6.64 -3.88 -31.36
N GLU A 44 7.54 -4.33 -32.25
CA GLU A 44 8.99 -4.16 -32.12
C GLU A 44 9.39 -2.67 -32.13
N ALA A 45 8.81 -1.89 -33.05
CA ALA A 45 9.04 -0.45 -33.10
C ALA A 45 8.49 0.30 -31.86
N ALA A 46 7.44 -0.21 -31.22
CA ALA A 46 6.93 0.32 -29.96
C ALA A 46 7.86 -0.05 -28.78
N ALA A 47 8.37 -1.28 -28.75
CA ALA A 47 9.35 -1.73 -27.75
C ALA A 47 10.66 -0.94 -27.83
N ALA A 48 11.20 -0.73 -29.04
CA ALA A 48 12.40 0.08 -29.27
C ALA A 48 12.21 1.54 -28.82
N ARG A 49 11.04 2.14 -29.08
CA ARG A 49 10.71 3.50 -28.59
C ARG A 49 10.62 3.58 -27.08
N LYS A 50 10.03 2.57 -26.41
CA LYS A 50 10.00 2.48 -24.94
C LYS A 50 11.42 2.33 -24.36
N ALA A 51 12.27 1.50 -24.96
CA ALA A 51 13.67 1.34 -24.54
C ALA A 51 14.48 2.64 -24.70
N ALA A 52 14.34 3.33 -25.83
CA ALA A 52 14.99 4.62 -26.06
C ALA A 52 14.49 5.71 -25.09
N ALA A 53 13.20 5.73 -24.74
CA ALA A 53 12.65 6.65 -23.75
C ALA A 53 13.20 6.37 -22.34
N ARG A 54 13.33 5.09 -21.94
CA ARG A 54 13.97 4.68 -20.67
C ARG A 54 15.44 5.11 -20.62
N ALA A 55 16.20 4.92 -21.70
CA ALA A 55 17.59 5.34 -21.79
C ALA A 55 17.75 6.87 -21.68
N ARG A 56 16.87 7.65 -22.34
CA ARG A 56 16.86 9.12 -22.23
C ARG A 56 16.50 9.61 -20.83
N ARG A 57 15.56 8.95 -20.14
CA ARG A 57 15.20 9.26 -18.74
C ARG A 57 16.35 8.94 -17.78
N ARG A 58 17.00 7.79 -17.93
CA ARG A 58 18.22 7.45 -17.16
C ARG A 58 19.33 8.49 -17.38
N ALA A 59 19.56 8.91 -18.62
CA ALA A 59 20.53 9.96 -18.96
C ALA A 59 20.14 11.38 -18.48
N ALA A 60 18.86 11.63 -18.21
CA ALA A 60 18.39 12.89 -17.62
C ALA A 60 18.54 12.88 -16.10
N LEU A 61 18.26 11.74 -15.46
CA LEU A 61 18.44 11.51 -14.02
C LEU A 61 19.93 11.58 -13.63
N THR A 62 20.84 11.00 -14.42
CA THR A 62 22.29 11.13 -14.19
C THR A 62 22.79 12.57 -14.36
N ARG A 63 22.17 13.36 -15.24
CA ARG A 63 22.49 14.81 -15.36
C ARG A 63 21.96 15.63 -14.18
N TRP A 64 20.90 15.17 -13.52
CA TRP A 64 20.36 15.79 -12.31
C TRP A 64 21.22 15.46 -11.08
N THR A 65 21.72 14.21 -10.98
CA THR A 65 22.64 13.81 -9.90
C THR A 65 24.00 14.50 -10.01
N HIS A 66 24.49 14.83 -11.22
CA HIS A 66 25.70 15.66 -11.39
C HIS A 66 25.51 17.13 -10.99
N ARG A 67 24.29 17.68 -11.05
CA ARG A 67 24.01 19.05 -10.58
C ARG A 67 23.82 19.13 -9.06
N ALA A 68 23.35 18.05 -8.43
CA ALA A 68 23.34 17.93 -6.97
C ALA A 68 24.75 17.61 -6.40
N GLY A 69 25.57 16.84 -7.12
CA GLY A 69 26.96 16.52 -6.74
C GLY A 69 27.97 17.67 -6.91
N ALA A 70 27.59 18.77 -7.56
CA ALA A 70 28.43 19.96 -7.66
C ALA A 70 28.51 20.75 -6.33
N VAL A 71 27.59 20.52 -5.38
CA VAL A 71 27.61 21.13 -4.04
C VAL A 71 28.52 20.35 -3.08
N THR A 72 28.76 19.06 -3.31
CA THR A 72 29.68 18.23 -2.50
C THR A 72 31.15 18.29 -2.94
N SER A 73 31.44 18.80 -4.13
CA SER A 73 32.82 18.85 -4.68
C SER A 73 33.63 20.08 -4.23
N VAL A 74 33.02 21.08 -3.58
CA VAL A 74 33.70 22.29 -3.10
C VAL A 74 34.39 22.09 -1.74
N LEU A 75 33.99 21.07 -0.97
CA LEU A 75 34.58 20.78 0.35
C LEU A 75 35.88 19.95 0.29
N LEU A 76 36.17 19.30 -0.84
CA LEU A 76 37.35 18.43 -0.98
C LEU A 76 38.62 19.16 -1.47
N VAL A 77 38.50 20.40 -1.94
CA VAL A 77 39.64 21.22 -2.43
C VAL A 77 40.23 22.12 -1.33
N VAL A 78 39.53 22.34 -0.22
CA VAL A 78 40.04 23.16 0.91
C VAL A 78 40.97 22.37 1.83
N LEU A 79 41.02 21.03 1.74
CA LEU A 79 41.79 20.17 2.64
C LEU A 79 43.22 19.79 2.18
N VAL A 80 43.67 20.22 1.00
CA VAL A 80 45.02 19.90 0.47
C VAL A 80 45.98 21.10 0.55
N GLY A 81 45.55 22.25 1.05
CA GLY A 81 46.31 23.49 1.03
C GLY A 81 46.94 23.94 2.35
N ALA A 82 47.52 23.05 3.18
CA ALA A 82 48.28 23.50 4.36
C ALA A 82 49.23 22.44 4.95
N VAL A 83 50.29 22.04 4.24
CA VAL A 83 51.53 21.55 4.89
C VAL A 83 52.74 21.95 4.06
N VAL A 84 53.31 23.13 4.34
CA VAL A 84 54.77 23.34 4.31
C VAL A 84 55.10 24.32 5.44
N VAL A 85 56.14 23.97 6.21
CA VAL A 85 56.85 24.75 7.25
C VAL A 85 56.49 24.41 8.71
N SER A 86 57.41 23.66 9.30
CA SER A 86 57.81 23.60 10.73
C SER A 86 57.10 22.63 11.67
N GLY A 87 57.67 21.41 11.74
CA GLY A 87 58.35 20.90 12.93
C GLY A 87 57.57 20.79 14.24
N VAL A 88 57.36 19.54 14.65
CA VAL A 88 57.11 18.96 16.00
C VAL A 88 55.85 18.08 15.95
N GLN A 89 56.06 16.77 15.95
CA GLN A 89 55.02 15.81 16.37
C GLN A 89 54.79 15.96 17.88
N PRO A 90 53.54 15.92 18.34
CA PRO A 90 53.14 14.76 19.11
C PRO A 90 51.72 14.24 18.82
N ALA A 91 51.56 12.94 19.06
CA ALA A 91 50.34 12.18 19.30
C ALA A 91 49.17 12.31 18.31
N THR A 92 48.93 11.22 17.57
CA THR A 92 47.68 10.88 16.90
C THR A 92 46.46 10.97 17.82
N PRO A 93 45.34 11.57 17.36
CA PRO A 93 44.01 11.15 17.76
C PRO A 93 43.23 10.70 16.52
N ALA A 94 43.47 9.48 16.04
CA ALA A 94 42.71 8.90 14.92
C ALA A 94 41.46 8.09 15.37
N ALA A 95 41.11 8.11 16.66
CA ALA A 95 40.00 7.29 17.19
C ALA A 95 38.73 8.07 17.53
N ALA A 96 38.75 9.41 17.52
CA ALA A 96 37.62 10.23 17.98
C ALA A 96 36.67 10.72 16.87
N SER A 97 37.04 10.60 15.59
CA SER A 97 36.23 11.07 14.45
C SER A 97 35.34 9.98 13.82
N ALA A 98 35.69 8.69 13.96
CA ALA A 98 34.94 7.58 13.38
C ALA A 98 33.53 7.33 13.99
N PRO A 99 33.29 7.46 15.32
CA PRO A 99 31.97 7.20 15.90
C PRO A 99 30.92 8.24 15.51
N LEU A 100 31.33 9.50 15.35
CA LEU A 100 30.45 10.61 14.97
C LEU A 100 30.01 10.51 13.49
N ASP A 101 30.88 10.00 12.61
CA ASP A 101 30.57 9.78 11.19
C ASP A 101 29.55 8.65 11.02
N LEU A 102 29.71 7.52 11.73
CA LEU A 102 28.80 6.39 11.62
C LEU A 102 27.37 6.72 12.11
N ALA A 103 27.24 7.45 13.22
CA ALA A 103 25.94 7.90 13.72
C ALA A 103 25.25 8.87 12.75
N ALA A 104 26.01 9.77 12.11
CA ALA A 104 25.50 10.67 11.08
C ALA A 104 25.05 9.91 9.83
N GLN A 105 25.82 8.92 9.37
CA GLN A 105 25.43 8.05 8.26
C GLN A 105 24.16 7.25 8.56
N ALA A 106 24.04 6.71 9.78
CA ALA A 106 22.85 6.00 10.23
C ALA A 106 21.59 6.90 10.29
N ALA A 107 21.73 8.12 10.81
CA ALA A 107 20.64 9.10 10.84
C ALA A 107 20.22 9.52 9.43
N GLN A 108 21.19 9.79 8.55
CA GLN A 108 20.93 10.10 7.15
C GLN A 108 20.23 8.93 6.43
N LEU A 109 20.67 7.69 6.69
CA LEU A 109 20.02 6.50 6.14
C LEU A 109 18.57 6.41 6.62
N ARG A 110 18.29 6.55 7.92
CA ARG A 110 16.91 6.57 8.44
C ARG A 110 16.05 7.59 7.71
N ASP A 111 16.54 8.82 7.54
CA ASP A 111 15.78 9.88 6.89
C ASP A 111 15.50 9.55 5.41
N GLN A 112 16.46 8.95 4.71
CA GLN A 112 16.27 8.45 3.34
C GLN A 112 15.26 7.29 3.26
N LEU A 113 15.26 6.39 4.24
CA LEU A 113 14.31 5.27 4.31
C LEU A 113 12.90 5.78 4.61
N THR A 114 12.73 6.74 5.51
CA THR A 114 11.44 7.41 5.78
C THR A 114 10.93 8.20 4.57
N ALA A 115 11.82 8.87 3.82
CA ALA A 115 11.44 9.52 2.58
C ALA A 115 10.94 8.50 1.54
N THR A 116 11.60 7.34 1.46
CA THR A 116 11.21 6.25 0.55
C THR A 116 9.81 5.71 0.85
N THR A 117 9.45 5.53 2.13
CA THR A 117 8.10 5.08 2.51
C THR A 117 7.05 6.12 2.15
N THR A 118 7.34 7.40 2.37
CA THR A 118 6.48 8.54 2.00
C THR A 118 6.28 8.62 0.48
N ASP A 119 7.35 8.48 -0.30
CA ASP A 119 7.29 8.51 -1.77
C ASP A 119 6.47 7.34 -2.33
N LEU A 120 6.60 6.14 -1.74
CA LEU A 120 5.79 4.99 -2.15
C LEU A 120 4.30 5.21 -1.84
N GLN A 121 3.96 5.77 -0.68
CA GLN A 121 2.58 6.11 -0.34
C GLN A 121 2.00 7.11 -1.34
N ALA A 122 2.74 8.16 -1.69
CA ALA A 122 2.34 9.12 -2.72
C ALA A 122 2.18 8.46 -4.10
N ALA A 123 3.07 7.54 -4.48
CA ALA A 123 2.98 6.79 -5.72
C ALA A 123 1.72 5.91 -5.76
N ARG A 124 1.38 5.22 -4.66
CA ARG A 124 0.15 4.42 -4.51
C ARG A 124 -1.11 5.27 -4.62
N ALA A 125 -1.17 6.41 -3.93
CA ALA A 125 -2.27 7.36 -4.07
C ALA A 125 -2.44 7.82 -5.53
N GLY A 126 -1.32 8.02 -6.24
CA GLY A 126 -1.31 8.32 -7.67
C GLY A 126 -1.89 7.22 -8.55
N VAL A 127 -1.68 5.93 -8.21
CA VAL A 127 -2.30 4.80 -8.91
C VAL A 127 -3.81 4.80 -8.70
N THR A 128 -4.27 4.93 -7.46
CA THR A 128 -5.71 4.98 -7.14
C THR A 128 -6.39 6.11 -7.89
N ALA A 129 -5.81 7.31 -7.89
CA ALA A 129 -6.33 8.45 -8.64
C ALA A 129 -6.39 8.19 -10.16
N ALA A 130 -5.36 7.55 -10.71
CA ALA A 130 -5.30 7.23 -12.14
C ALA A 130 -6.33 6.16 -12.55
N ILE A 131 -6.63 5.17 -11.69
CA ILE A 131 -7.69 4.19 -11.91
C ILE A 131 -9.06 4.89 -11.94
N THR A 132 -9.32 5.81 -11.01
CA THR A 132 -10.57 6.58 -10.97
C THR A 132 -10.74 7.45 -12.23
N ASP A 133 -9.68 8.13 -12.68
CA ASP A 133 -9.75 8.93 -13.92
C ASP A 133 -9.96 8.05 -15.15
N LEU A 134 -9.29 6.90 -15.25
CA LEU A 134 -9.51 5.94 -16.34
C LEU A 134 -10.96 5.44 -16.38
N THR A 135 -11.52 5.10 -15.21
CA THR A 135 -12.91 4.66 -15.08
C THR A 135 -13.88 5.75 -15.53
N THR A 136 -13.64 6.99 -15.11
CA THR A 136 -14.43 8.16 -15.53
C THR A 136 -14.33 8.38 -17.04
N ALA A 137 -13.12 8.32 -17.61
CA ALA A 137 -12.89 8.48 -19.05
C ALA A 137 -13.59 7.39 -19.88
N GLN A 138 -13.66 6.15 -19.37
CA GLN A 138 -14.39 5.06 -20.01
C GLN A 138 -15.91 5.29 -19.98
N ALA A 139 -16.46 5.80 -18.87
CA ALA A 139 -17.87 6.17 -18.77
C ALA A 139 -18.24 7.31 -19.75
N ASP A 140 -17.38 8.32 -19.87
CA ASP A 140 -17.54 9.40 -20.85
C ASP A 140 -17.51 8.87 -22.28
N LEU A 141 -16.61 7.94 -22.57
CA LEU A 141 -16.52 7.30 -23.89
C LEU A 141 -17.83 6.57 -24.23
N ALA A 142 -18.38 5.79 -23.29
CA ALA A 142 -19.66 5.12 -23.47
C ALA A 142 -20.80 6.12 -23.71
N THR A 143 -20.82 7.22 -22.96
CA THR A 143 -21.81 8.30 -23.12
C THR A 143 -21.71 8.96 -24.50
N ALA A 144 -20.50 9.28 -24.96
CA ALA A 144 -20.26 9.87 -26.27
C ALA A 144 -20.64 8.92 -27.42
N GLN A 145 -20.41 7.62 -27.27
CA GLN A 145 -20.85 6.60 -28.22
C GLN A 145 -22.38 6.55 -28.33
N ALA A 146 -23.08 6.57 -27.20
CA ALA A 146 -24.54 6.61 -27.16
C ALA A 146 -25.10 7.89 -27.80
N ALA A 147 -24.50 9.05 -27.50
CA ALA A 147 -24.90 10.32 -28.09
C ALA A 147 -24.71 10.34 -29.62
N LEU A 148 -23.59 9.82 -30.13
CA LEU A 148 -23.37 9.71 -31.57
C LEU A 148 -24.37 8.75 -32.23
N ALA A 149 -24.69 7.63 -31.59
CA ALA A 149 -25.69 6.69 -32.09
C ALA A 149 -27.08 7.34 -32.16
N ALA A 150 -27.50 8.06 -31.11
CA ALA A 150 -28.75 8.80 -31.07
C ALA A 150 -28.81 9.91 -32.14
N ALA A 151 -27.74 10.69 -32.28
CA ALA A 151 -27.67 11.75 -33.29
C ALA A 151 -27.73 11.20 -34.73
N ARG A 152 -27.04 10.08 -35.00
CA ARG A 152 -27.14 9.39 -36.31
C ARG A 152 -28.53 8.83 -36.57
N ALA A 153 -29.18 8.27 -35.55
CA ALA A 153 -30.57 7.81 -35.65
C ALA A 153 -31.53 8.96 -35.96
N ALA A 154 -31.37 10.12 -35.31
CA ALA A 154 -32.19 11.30 -35.54
C ALA A 154 -32.01 11.88 -36.95
N VAL A 155 -30.78 11.90 -37.48
CA VAL A 155 -30.52 12.25 -38.89
C VAL A 155 -31.23 11.27 -39.82
N GLY A 156 -31.12 9.96 -39.55
CA GLY A 156 -31.74 8.90 -40.35
C GLY A 156 -33.28 8.95 -40.36
N SER A 157 -33.90 9.15 -39.20
CA SER A 157 -35.36 9.29 -39.09
C SER A 157 -35.83 10.58 -39.74
N GLY A 158 -35.19 11.72 -39.44
CA GLY A 158 -35.57 13.01 -40.02
C GLY A 158 -35.48 13.03 -41.55
N ALA A 159 -34.40 12.46 -42.12
CA ALA A 159 -34.29 12.31 -43.58
C ALA A 159 -35.33 11.33 -44.14
N GLY A 160 -35.62 10.24 -43.42
CA GLY A 160 -36.63 9.26 -43.79
C GLY A 160 -38.04 9.86 -43.83
N ASP A 161 -38.41 10.64 -42.81
CA ASP A 161 -39.70 11.30 -42.68
C ASP A 161 -39.91 12.35 -43.79
N LEU A 162 -38.86 13.12 -44.11
CA LEU A 162 -38.89 14.08 -45.22
C LEU A 162 -39.01 13.40 -46.60
N TYR A 163 -38.39 12.24 -46.80
CA TYR A 163 -38.40 11.52 -48.08
C TYR A 163 -39.69 10.73 -48.30
N ARG A 164 -40.13 9.96 -47.28
CA ARG A 164 -41.23 8.99 -47.38
C ARG A 164 -42.58 9.52 -46.87
N GLY A 165 -42.60 10.61 -46.10
CA GLY A 165 -43.80 11.11 -45.44
C GLY A 165 -44.86 11.64 -46.41
N THR A 166 -46.12 11.67 -45.96
CA THR A 166 -47.17 12.41 -46.65
C THR A 166 -46.86 13.92 -46.60
N PRO A 167 -47.53 14.78 -47.39
CA PRO A 167 -47.33 16.23 -47.30
C PRO A 167 -47.49 16.78 -45.87
N ALA A 168 -48.47 16.27 -45.11
CA ALA A 168 -48.68 16.64 -43.72
C ALA A 168 -47.52 16.18 -42.81
N ASP A 169 -47.03 14.95 -42.97
CA ASP A 169 -45.90 14.43 -42.19
C ASP A 169 -44.60 15.21 -42.48
N ARG A 170 -44.39 15.62 -43.74
CA ARG A 170 -43.23 16.44 -44.12
C ARG A 170 -43.27 17.82 -43.48
N ALA A 171 -44.45 18.40 -43.32
CA ALA A 171 -44.61 19.66 -42.58
C ALA A 171 -44.25 19.52 -41.11
N VAL A 172 -44.72 18.46 -40.46
CA VAL A 172 -44.33 18.16 -39.07
C VAL A 172 -42.83 17.89 -38.97
N ALA A 173 -42.27 17.11 -39.88
CA ALA A 173 -40.83 16.84 -39.96
C ALA A 173 -40.00 18.10 -40.21
N ALA A 174 -40.52 19.09 -40.95
CA ALA A 174 -39.90 20.40 -41.14
C ALA A 174 -40.06 21.35 -39.92
N GLY A 175 -40.74 20.90 -38.85
CA GLY A 175 -40.91 21.65 -37.61
C GLY A 175 -42.18 22.50 -37.52
N PHE A 176 -43.19 22.23 -38.37
CA PHE A 176 -44.52 22.84 -38.21
C PHE A 176 -45.36 22.07 -37.18
N PRO A 177 -46.28 22.73 -36.45
CA PRO A 177 -47.23 22.05 -35.58
C PRO A 177 -48.08 21.03 -36.36
N ALA A 178 -48.46 19.93 -35.71
CA ALA A 178 -49.42 18.99 -36.27
C ALA A 178 -50.75 19.69 -36.58
N GLY A 179 -51.34 19.40 -37.76
CA GLY A 179 -52.57 20.04 -38.22
C GLY A 179 -52.39 21.41 -38.90
N THR A 180 -51.15 21.85 -39.16
CA THR A 180 -50.90 23.06 -39.96
C THR A 180 -51.47 22.91 -41.38
N ASP A 181 -52.37 23.80 -41.79
CA ASP A 181 -52.89 23.85 -43.16
C ASP A 181 -51.84 24.45 -44.11
N LEU A 182 -51.20 23.58 -44.90
CA LEU A 182 -50.17 23.95 -45.85
C LEU A 182 -50.73 24.73 -47.06
N ALA A 183 -52.05 24.73 -47.29
CA ALA A 183 -52.67 25.56 -48.31
C ALA A 183 -52.67 27.05 -47.94
N VAL A 184 -52.58 27.37 -46.64
CA VAL A 184 -52.57 28.75 -46.10
C VAL A 184 -51.15 29.24 -45.78
N ALA A 185 -50.17 28.34 -45.61
CA ALA A 185 -48.83 28.66 -45.13
C ALA A 185 -47.85 29.24 -46.16
N GLY A 186 -48.23 29.38 -47.44
CA GLY A 186 -47.42 30.09 -48.44
C GLY A 186 -46.13 29.36 -48.87
N SER A 187 -46.18 28.79 -50.08
CA SER A 187 -45.09 28.23 -50.89
C SER A 187 -44.35 27.00 -50.33
N VAL A 188 -44.35 25.92 -51.12
CA VAL A 188 -43.54 24.69 -50.93
C VAL A 188 -42.05 25.01 -50.67
N ALA A 189 -41.57 26.15 -51.15
CA ALA A 189 -40.22 26.66 -50.90
C ALA A 189 -39.92 26.89 -49.40
N VAL A 190 -40.85 27.45 -48.63
CA VAL A 190 -40.65 27.68 -47.17
C VAL A 190 -40.60 26.37 -46.41
N LEU A 191 -41.42 25.39 -46.81
CA LEU A 191 -41.38 24.05 -46.24
C LEU A 191 -40.03 23.37 -46.50
N ALA A 192 -39.53 23.44 -47.74
CA ALA A 192 -38.25 22.89 -48.13
C ALA A 192 -37.09 23.54 -47.36
N GLU A 193 -37.06 24.87 -47.29
CA GLU A 193 -36.04 25.62 -46.55
C GLU A 193 -36.00 25.23 -45.07
N ARG A 194 -37.16 25.13 -44.40
CA ARG A 194 -37.23 24.78 -42.98
C ARG A 194 -36.82 23.32 -42.73
N ALA A 195 -37.19 22.41 -43.63
CA ALA A 195 -36.75 21.02 -43.61
C ALA A 195 -35.22 20.91 -43.76
N ASP A 196 -34.63 21.64 -44.71
CA ASP A 196 -33.19 21.70 -44.94
C ASP A 196 -32.46 22.26 -43.71
N GLN A 197 -32.96 23.35 -43.12
CA GLN A 197 -32.40 23.92 -41.89
C GLN A 197 -32.43 22.93 -40.71
N ARG A 198 -33.52 22.18 -40.55
CA ARG A 198 -33.64 21.17 -39.48
C ARG A 198 -32.68 20.00 -39.72
N LEU A 199 -32.63 19.47 -40.94
CA LEU A 199 -31.71 18.37 -41.28
C LEU A 199 -30.24 18.81 -41.14
N ALA A 200 -29.91 20.05 -41.53
CA ALA A 200 -28.60 20.65 -41.29
C ALA A 200 -28.30 20.80 -39.79
N GLY A 201 -29.29 21.16 -38.97
CA GLY A 201 -29.19 21.16 -37.51
C GLY A 201 -28.83 19.78 -36.93
N LEU A 202 -29.59 18.74 -37.30
CA LEU A 202 -29.34 17.36 -36.86
C LEU A 202 -27.97 16.85 -37.31
N THR A 203 -27.57 17.19 -38.53
CA THR A 203 -26.24 16.85 -39.07
C THR A 203 -25.13 17.50 -38.26
N ARG A 204 -25.28 18.79 -37.90
CA ARG A 204 -24.34 19.48 -37.01
C ARG A 204 -24.27 18.79 -35.64
N THR A 205 -25.40 18.45 -35.03
CA THR A 205 -25.42 17.67 -33.77
C THR A 205 -24.67 16.33 -33.89
N ALA A 206 -24.83 15.61 -35.00
CA ALA A 206 -24.12 14.36 -35.23
C ALA A 206 -22.60 14.58 -35.41
N GLN A 207 -22.20 15.65 -36.10
CA GLN A 207 -20.78 16.03 -36.24
C GLN A 207 -20.18 16.44 -34.89
N ASP A 208 -20.93 17.18 -34.06
CA ASP A 208 -20.52 17.58 -32.72
C ASP A 208 -20.35 16.35 -31.82
N ALA A 209 -21.31 15.43 -31.85
CA ALA A 209 -21.24 14.15 -31.13
C ALA A 209 -20.03 13.30 -31.58
N GLN A 210 -19.69 13.32 -32.87
CA GLN A 210 -18.49 12.65 -33.36
C GLN A 210 -17.20 13.29 -32.79
N ARG A 211 -17.10 14.62 -32.75
CA ARG A 211 -15.95 15.30 -32.14
C ARG A 211 -15.84 15.02 -30.64
N SER A 212 -16.97 14.96 -29.94
CA SER A 212 -17.03 14.56 -28.53
C SER A 212 -16.55 13.12 -28.33
N LEU A 213 -16.93 12.18 -29.21
CA LEU A 213 -16.43 10.81 -29.18
C LEU A 213 -14.91 10.75 -29.36
N GLU A 214 -14.36 11.46 -30.35
CA GLU A 214 -12.91 11.52 -30.58
C GLU A 214 -12.17 12.13 -29.39
N HIS A 215 -12.75 13.14 -28.71
CA HIS A 215 -12.19 13.69 -27.48
C HIS A 215 -12.20 12.66 -26.34
N ALA A 216 -13.31 11.96 -26.12
CA ALA A 216 -13.42 10.93 -25.08
C ALA A 216 -12.42 9.77 -25.31
N GLN A 217 -12.21 9.35 -26.56
CA GLN A 217 -11.20 8.35 -26.91
C GLN A 217 -9.77 8.81 -26.57
N ARG A 218 -9.44 10.09 -26.84
CA ARG A 218 -8.15 10.67 -26.45
C ARG A 218 -8.00 10.72 -24.93
N ARG A 219 -9.07 11.04 -24.19
CA ARG A 219 -9.08 11.04 -22.72
C ARG A 219 -8.77 9.65 -22.14
N VAL A 220 -9.41 8.60 -22.65
CA VAL A 220 -9.10 7.21 -22.23
C VAL A 220 -7.63 6.85 -22.47
N THR A 221 -7.11 7.21 -23.65
CA THR A 221 -5.70 6.94 -23.98
C THR A 221 -4.75 7.70 -23.04
N ALA A 222 -5.05 8.96 -22.72
CA ALA A 222 -4.28 9.76 -21.79
C ALA A 222 -4.34 9.20 -20.35
N ALA A 223 -5.53 8.86 -19.86
CA ALA A 223 -5.74 8.28 -18.53
C ALA A 223 -4.99 6.94 -18.37
N GLN A 224 -5.00 6.09 -19.41
CA GLN A 224 -4.21 4.85 -19.41
C GLN A 224 -2.69 5.13 -19.32
N ALA A 225 -2.19 6.14 -20.05
CA ALA A 225 -0.78 6.50 -19.98
C ALA A 225 -0.38 7.07 -18.60
N VAL A 226 -1.30 7.77 -17.93
CA VAL A 226 -1.12 8.25 -16.55
C VAL A 226 -1.06 7.07 -15.58
N LEU A 227 -1.94 6.08 -15.72
CA LEU A 227 -1.92 4.85 -14.91
C LEU A 227 -0.61 4.07 -15.09
N ASP A 228 -0.17 3.87 -16.33
CA ASP A 228 1.11 3.21 -16.62
C ASP A 228 2.29 3.96 -15.99
N ALA A 229 2.27 5.30 -16.03
CA ALA A 229 3.30 6.13 -15.41
C ALA A 229 3.24 6.08 -13.87
N ALA A 230 2.05 5.99 -13.28
CA ALA A 230 1.87 5.83 -11.85
C ALA A 230 2.43 4.48 -11.35
N HIS A 231 2.15 3.38 -12.06
CA HIS A 231 2.78 2.08 -11.78
C HIS A 231 4.30 2.13 -11.94
N GLY A 232 4.80 2.82 -12.98
CA GLY A 232 6.24 2.99 -13.19
C GLY A 232 6.93 3.68 -12.00
N ARG A 233 6.28 4.68 -11.37
CA ARG A 233 6.83 5.35 -10.17
C ARG A 233 6.99 4.40 -8.99
N ILE A 234 6.04 3.48 -8.77
CA ILE A 234 6.18 2.46 -7.72
C ILE A 234 7.43 1.62 -7.95
N THR A 235 7.63 1.14 -9.19
CA THR A 235 8.81 0.35 -9.57
C THR A 235 10.11 1.13 -9.34
N ASP A 236 10.16 2.39 -9.80
CA ASP A 236 11.34 3.25 -9.65
C ASP A 236 11.72 3.48 -8.18
N VAL A 237 10.74 3.71 -7.30
CA VAL A 237 10.96 3.89 -5.84
C VAL A 237 11.46 2.60 -5.20
N THR A 238 10.83 1.46 -5.50
CA THR A 238 11.24 0.17 -4.92
C THR A 238 12.62 -0.29 -5.39
N ASP A 239 12.96 -0.05 -6.65
CA ASP A 239 14.27 -0.41 -7.20
C ASP A 239 15.37 0.47 -6.60
N ALA A 240 15.10 1.77 -6.39
CA ALA A 240 16.04 2.66 -5.71
C ALA A 240 16.28 2.24 -4.25
N ALA A 241 15.24 1.81 -3.55
CA ALA A 241 15.35 1.30 -2.18
C ALA A 241 16.15 0.00 -2.10
N ARG A 242 15.91 -0.96 -3.01
CA ARG A 242 16.67 -2.21 -3.09
C ARG A 242 18.14 -1.95 -3.38
N ALA A 243 18.43 -1.12 -4.39
CA ALA A 243 19.80 -0.75 -4.74
C ALA A 243 20.53 -0.05 -3.58
N ARG A 244 19.82 0.71 -2.74
CA ARG A 244 20.39 1.28 -1.51
C ARG A 244 20.69 0.17 -0.50
N ALA A 245 19.74 -0.72 -0.20
CA ALA A 245 19.94 -1.81 0.75
C ALA A 245 21.15 -2.69 0.39
N GLU A 246 21.34 -3.00 -0.90
CA GLU A 246 22.49 -3.77 -1.41
C GLU A 246 23.85 -3.07 -1.19
N GLN A 247 23.87 -1.74 -1.13
CA GLN A 247 25.11 -0.95 -1.03
C GLN A 247 25.46 -0.53 0.40
N VAL A 248 24.53 -0.67 1.36
CA VAL A 248 24.76 -0.25 2.73
C VAL A 248 25.62 -1.30 3.46
N PRO A 249 26.80 -0.93 3.98
CA PRO A 249 27.64 -1.86 4.74
C PRO A 249 26.94 -2.34 6.03
N PRO A 250 27.15 -3.59 6.49
CA PRO A 250 26.48 -4.11 7.69
C PRO A 250 26.71 -3.26 8.95
N VAL A 251 27.85 -2.58 9.06
CA VAL A 251 28.15 -1.67 10.18
C VAL A 251 27.23 -0.45 10.22
N VAL A 252 26.85 0.10 9.07
CA VAL A 252 25.90 1.22 8.98
C VAL A 252 24.48 0.73 9.30
N THR A 253 24.13 -0.46 8.80
CA THR A 253 22.87 -1.15 9.13
C THR A 253 22.75 -1.44 10.63
N ALA A 254 23.84 -1.83 11.30
CA ALA A 254 23.88 -1.98 12.75
C ALA A 254 23.69 -0.63 13.48
N ALA A 255 24.36 0.43 13.01
CA ALA A 255 24.22 1.76 13.61
C ALA A 255 22.80 2.34 13.47
N LEU A 256 22.09 2.07 12.36
CA LEU A 256 20.69 2.43 12.16
C LEU A 256 19.79 1.85 13.25
N ALA A 257 19.98 0.58 13.62
CA ALA A 257 19.22 -0.04 14.71
C ALA A 257 19.45 0.67 16.06
N GLY A 258 20.63 1.29 16.24
CA GLY A 258 21.07 1.99 17.46
C GLY A 258 20.45 3.35 17.72
N LEU A 259 19.61 3.87 16.82
CA LEU A 259 19.02 5.21 16.99
C LEU A 259 18.07 5.26 18.21
N PRO A 260 17.99 6.42 18.89
CA PRO A 260 17.19 6.55 20.10
C PRO A 260 15.70 6.33 19.80
N ALA A 261 15.07 5.49 20.63
CA ALA A 261 13.65 5.18 20.62
C ALA A 261 12.87 6.18 21.50
N ALA A 262 11.55 6.28 21.27
CA ALA A 262 10.67 6.98 22.21
C ALA A 262 10.65 6.25 23.58
N PRO A 263 10.35 6.94 24.70
CA PRO A 263 10.34 6.31 26.02
C PRO A 263 9.30 5.20 26.13
N THR A 264 9.67 4.09 26.78
CA THR A 264 8.83 2.90 27.01
C THR A 264 8.86 2.51 28.49
N SER A 265 8.14 1.46 28.92
CA SER A 265 8.33 0.91 30.28
C SER A 265 9.76 0.39 30.45
N ALA A 266 10.30 0.40 31.66
CA ALA A 266 11.68 -0.03 31.92
C ALA A 266 11.95 -1.47 31.43
N ASP A 267 11.00 -2.39 31.65
CA ASP A 267 11.10 -3.79 31.21
C ASP A 267 11.10 -3.91 29.67
N GLN A 268 10.24 -3.14 29.00
CA GLN A 268 10.18 -3.12 27.55
C GLN A 268 11.45 -2.50 26.95
N GLN A 269 11.99 -1.46 27.59
CA GLN A 269 13.24 -0.83 27.19
C GLN A 269 14.41 -1.82 27.32
N ALA A 270 14.51 -2.55 28.44
CA ALA A 270 15.54 -3.57 28.62
C ALA A 270 15.45 -4.68 27.57
N THR A 271 14.22 -5.14 27.27
CA THR A 271 13.98 -6.16 26.23
C THR A 271 14.39 -5.65 24.84
N ALA A 272 14.00 -4.43 24.51
CA ALA A 272 14.36 -3.77 23.25
C ALA A 272 15.87 -3.56 23.11
N ASP A 273 16.53 -3.11 24.18
CA ASP A 273 17.98 -2.90 24.23
C ASP A 273 18.76 -4.20 24.05
N ALA A 274 18.32 -5.29 24.70
CA ALA A 274 18.92 -6.60 24.56
C ALA A 274 18.80 -7.14 23.13
N ALA A 275 17.60 -7.11 22.56
CA ALA A 275 17.32 -7.57 21.18
C ALA A 275 18.13 -6.78 20.15
N ARG A 276 18.16 -5.46 20.30
CA ARG A 276 18.92 -4.55 19.45
C ARG A 276 20.43 -4.81 19.55
N THR A 277 20.95 -4.97 20.77
CA THR A 277 22.37 -5.25 21.00
C THR A 277 22.76 -6.59 20.36
N ALA A 278 21.93 -7.62 20.51
CA ALA A 278 22.14 -8.92 19.88
C ALA A 278 22.18 -8.81 18.35
N TRP A 279 21.23 -8.07 17.76
CA TRP A 279 21.20 -7.80 16.32
C TRP A 279 22.45 -7.06 15.82
N GLN A 280 22.85 -6.00 16.53
CA GLN A 280 24.06 -5.23 16.21
C GLN A 280 25.32 -6.08 16.32
N ALA A 281 25.44 -6.90 17.38
CA ALA A 281 26.56 -7.80 17.57
C ALA A 281 26.66 -8.82 16.43
N ARG A 282 25.52 -9.37 15.99
CA ARG A 282 25.47 -10.30 14.85
C ARG A 282 25.96 -9.65 13.55
N LEU A 283 25.44 -8.47 13.19
CA LEU A 283 25.89 -7.75 12.00
C LEU A 283 27.37 -7.33 12.09
N GLY A 284 27.82 -6.92 13.27
CA GLY A 284 29.21 -6.59 13.54
C GLY A 284 30.14 -7.79 13.36
N ALA A 285 29.73 -8.97 13.83
CA ALA A 285 30.50 -10.20 13.70
C ALA A 285 30.59 -10.67 12.23
N LEU A 286 29.50 -10.56 11.46
CA LEU A 286 29.52 -10.81 10.01
C LEU A 286 30.48 -9.84 9.29
N ALA A 287 30.44 -8.55 9.63
CA ALA A 287 31.34 -7.55 9.06
C ALA A 287 32.80 -7.82 9.41
N ALA A 288 33.10 -8.17 10.67
CA ALA A 288 34.44 -8.50 11.14
C ALA A 288 35.01 -9.76 10.46
N ALA A 289 34.15 -10.73 10.14
CA ALA A 289 34.49 -11.91 9.36
C ALA A 289 34.66 -11.65 7.84
N GLY A 290 34.47 -10.41 7.39
CA GLY A 290 34.55 -10.06 5.96
C GLY A 290 33.41 -10.61 5.12
N ILE A 291 32.30 -11.03 5.74
CA ILE A 291 31.15 -11.59 5.04
C ILE A 291 30.38 -10.45 4.36
N THR A 292 30.24 -10.57 3.03
CA THR A 292 29.31 -9.74 2.26
C THR A 292 27.92 -10.36 2.33
N LEU A 293 26.90 -9.56 2.70
CA LEU A 293 25.52 -10.05 2.75
C LEU A 293 25.03 -10.38 1.34
N PRO A 294 24.44 -11.55 1.11
CA PRO A 294 23.85 -11.91 -0.18
C PRO A 294 22.58 -11.09 -0.44
N THR A 295 22.24 -10.82 -1.69
CA THR A 295 20.92 -10.27 -2.03
C THR A 295 19.83 -11.34 -1.90
N ALA A 296 18.57 -10.93 -1.79
CA ALA A 296 17.44 -11.84 -1.81
C ALA A 296 17.41 -12.69 -3.10
N ALA A 297 17.79 -12.10 -4.24
CA ALA A 297 17.91 -12.82 -5.50
C ALA A 297 19.01 -13.89 -5.47
N GLN A 298 20.18 -13.58 -4.90
CA GLN A 298 21.26 -14.55 -4.74
C GLN A 298 20.87 -15.72 -3.83
N LEU A 299 20.18 -15.44 -2.73
CA LEU A 299 19.65 -16.48 -1.83
C LEU A 299 18.61 -17.38 -2.52
N ARG A 300 17.76 -16.80 -3.38
CA ARG A 300 16.74 -17.53 -4.14
C ARG A 300 17.36 -18.39 -5.23
N ASP A 301 18.32 -17.84 -5.96
CA ASP A 301 18.90 -18.47 -7.16
C ASP A 301 20.07 -19.41 -6.80
N GLY A 302 20.52 -19.40 -5.54
CA GLY A 302 21.61 -20.24 -5.04
C GLY A 302 23.02 -19.73 -5.40
N ASP A 303 23.13 -18.54 -5.99
CA ASP A 303 24.37 -17.89 -6.40
C ASP A 303 24.99 -17.12 -5.21
N LEU A 304 25.42 -17.88 -4.20
CA LEU A 304 25.90 -17.29 -2.94
C LEU A 304 27.32 -16.74 -3.06
N PRO A 305 27.61 -15.56 -2.47
CA PRO A 305 28.96 -15.06 -2.26
C PRO A 305 29.88 -16.09 -1.57
N GLY A 306 31.19 -15.98 -1.84
CA GLY A 306 32.19 -16.86 -1.22
C GLY A 306 32.16 -16.80 0.30
N GLY A 307 32.32 -17.96 0.94
CA GLY A 307 32.24 -18.10 2.41
C GLY A 307 30.83 -18.37 2.95
N LEU A 308 29.82 -18.37 2.07
CA LEU A 308 28.45 -18.74 2.42
C LEU A 308 28.08 -20.12 1.89
N SER A 309 27.12 -20.75 2.55
CA SER A 309 26.51 -22.01 2.12
C SER A 309 25.00 -21.95 2.33
N PRO A 310 24.20 -22.69 1.54
CA PRO A 310 22.77 -22.78 1.79
C PRO A 310 22.50 -23.28 3.20
N ALA A 311 21.57 -22.64 3.90
CA ALA A 311 21.10 -23.17 5.17
C ALA A 311 20.42 -24.52 4.93
N ARG A 312 20.54 -25.45 5.89
CA ARG A 312 19.94 -26.78 5.80
C ARG A 312 19.05 -27.02 7.00
N ASP A 313 17.94 -27.70 6.77
CA ASP A 313 17.05 -28.14 7.83
C ASP A 313 17.59 -29.39 8.56
N ALA A 314 16.82 -29.88 9.54
CA ALA A 314 17.19 -31.08 10.30
C ALA A 314 17.31 -32.35 9.44
N ALA A 315 16.68 -32.40 8.27
CA ALA A 315 16.79 -33.50 7.31
C ALA A 315 17.96 -33.30 6.32
N GLY A 316 18.69 -32.20 6.43
CA GLY A 316 19.79 -31.83 5.54
C GLY A 316 19.32 -31.23 4.21
N ALA A 317 18.02 -30.96 4.02
CA ALA A 317 17.50 -30.31 2.83
C ALA A 317 17.79 -28.81 2.85
N PRO A 318 18.11 -28.17 1.72
CA PRO A 318 18.31 -26.72 1.67
C PRO A 318 17.04 -25.98 2.08
N VAL A 319 17.17 -24.99 2.97
CA VAL A 319 16.10 -24.06 3.34
C VAL A 319 16.08 -22.94 2.30
N PRO A 320 15.00 -22.78 1.50
CA PRO A 320 14.94 -21.75 0.47
C PRO A 320 15.13 -20.34 1.04
N GLY A 321 15.88 -19.50 0.34
CA GLY A 321 16.06 -18.10 0.74
C GLY A 321 16.85 -17.91 2.04
N ALA A 322 17.60 -18.92 2.50
CA ALA A 322 18.40 -18.85 3.71
C ALA A 322 19.83 -19.33 3.46
N ALA A 323 20.80 -18.61 4.02
CA ALA A 323 22.20 -18.97 3.97
C ALA A 323 22.81 -18.97 5.37
N VAL A 324 23.93 -19.67 5.50
CA VAL A 324 24.79 -19.66 6.67
C VAL A 324 26.22 -19.27 6.26
N GLY A 325 26.95 -18.69 7.20
CA GLY A 325 28.37 -18.38 7.10
C GLY A 325 29.11 -18.88 8.33
N VAL A 326 30.44 -18.79 8.32
CA VAL A 326 31.27 -19.16 9.48
C VAL A 326 31.87 -17.89 10.08
N VAL A 327 31.60 -17.67 11.37
CA VAL A 327 32.16 -16.57 12.16
C VAL A 327 32.79 -17.18 13.40
N ASP A 328 34.09 -16.94 13.62
CA ASP A 328 34.86 -17.47 14.76
C ASP A 328 34.71 -18.99 14.96
N GLY A 329 34.61 -19.75 13.85
CA GLY A 329 34.46 -21.20 13.86
C GLY A 329 33.03 -21.70 14.13
N ALA A 330 32.07 -20.80 14.36
CA ALA A 330 30.65 -21.11 14.51
C ALA A 330 29.88 -20.88 13.21
N VAL A 331 28.94 -21.78 12.90
CA VAL A 331 28.00 -21.59 11.79
C VAL A 331 26.89 -20.65 12.24
N VAL A 332 26.76 -19.51 11.57
CA VAL A 332 25.76 -18.48 11.89
C VAL A 332 24.84 -18.24 10.69
N PRO A 333 23.54 -17.99 10.90
CA PRO A 333 22.67 -17.65 9.78
C PRO A 333 23.00 -16.24 9.25
N VAL A 334 22.92 -16.07 7.94
CA VAL A 334 23.26 -14.84 7.24
C VAL A 334 22.00 -14.30 6.55
N PRO A 335 21.46 -13.14 6.98
CA PRO A 335 20.29 -12.54 6.34
C PRO A 335 20.65 -12.01 4.95
N SER A 336 19.64 -11.80 4.11
CA SER A 336 19.85 -11.03 2.87
C SER A 336 20.18 -9.57 3.20
N ALA A 337 20.80 -8.85 2.26
CA ALA A 337 21.05 -7.41 2.40
C ALA A 337 19.74 -6.63 2.65
N GLU A 338 18.67 -6.97 1.93
CA GLU A 338 17.33 -6.41 2.10
C GLU A 338 16.74 -6.74 3.47
N ALA A 339 16.85 -7.99 3.91
CA ALA A 339 16.36 -8.41 5.23
C ALA A 339 17.12 -7.72 6.37
N ALA A 340 18.44 -7.55 6.23
CA ALA A 340 19.25 -6.83 7.21
C ALA A 340 18.84 -5.35 7.29
N ALA A 341 18.63 -4.70 6.14
CA ALA A 341 18.14 -3.31 6.08
C ALA A 341 16.75 -3.17 6.70
N ALA A 342 15.84 -4.09 6.38
CA ALA A 342 14.48 -4.14 6.91
C ALA A 342 14.49 -4.28 8.45
N VAL A 343 15.19 -5.28 8.99
CA VAL A 343 15.25 -5.51 10.44
C VAL A 343 15.87 -4.33 11.18
N SER A 344 16.95 -3.75 10.66
CA SER A 344 17.54 -2.55 11.26
C SER A 344 16.62 -1.34 11.22
N PHE A 345 15.85 -1.16 10.14
CA PHE A 345 14.84 -0.10 10.09
C PHE A 345 13.69 -0.38 11.06
N ALA A 346 13.30 -1.65 11.28
CA ALA A 346 12.31 -2.03 12.28
C ALA A 346 12.76 -1.64 13.70
N PHE A 347 14.03 -1.93 14.06
CA PHE A 347 14.60 -1.46 15.33
C PHE A 347 14.60 0.07 15.44
N ALA A 348 14.85 0.78 14.33
CA ALA A 348 14.78 2.24 14.30
C ALA A 348 13.35 2.82 14.48
N GLN A 349 12.30 1.98 14.41
CA GLN A 349 10.92 2.38 14.69
C GLN A 349 10.49 2.09 16.14
N LEU A 350 11.35 1.51 16.99
CA LEU A 350 10.97 1.24 18.37
C LEU A 350 10.48 2.51 19.10
N GLY A 351 9.38 2.36 19.82
CA GLY A 351 8.70 3.46 20.50
C GLY A 351 7.87 4.37 19.60
N THR A 352 7.83 4.17 18.28
CA THR A 352 6.86 4.89 17.43
C THR A 352 5.44 4.64 17.94
N PRO A 353 4.61 5.67 18.15
CA PRO A 353 3.26 5.49 18.68
C PRO A 353 2.43 4.53 17.84
N TYR A 354 1.60 3.72 18.50
CA TYR A 354 0.61 2.94 17.81
C TYR A 354 -0.48 3.87 17.28
N SER A 355 -0.94 3.64 16.05
CA SER A 355 -2.06 4.37 15.47
C SER A 355 -2.81 3.47 14.50
N PRO A 356 -4.11 3.17 14.72
CA PRO A 356 -4.89 2.37 13.78
C PRO A 356 -4.84 2.91 12.35
N GLY A 357 -4.50 2.06 11.37
CA GLY A 357 -4.32 2.44 9.97
C GLY A 357 -3.06 3.27 9.68
N GLY A 358 -2.24 3.56 10.69
CA GLY A 358 -1.02 4.34 10.57
C GLY A 358 0.12 3.54 9.92
N SER A 359 1.05 4.22 9.23
CA SER A 359 2.23 3.60 8.61
C SER A 359 3.42 4.55 8.51
N THR A 360 3.51 5.54 9.41
CA THR A 360 4.54 6.59 9.38
C THR A 360 5.14 6.80 10.77
N ALA A 361 6.23 7.57 10.87
CA ALA A 361 6.85 7.88 12.16
C ALA A 361 5.92 8.66 13.12
N ALA A 362 4.83 9.26 12.63
CA ALA A 362 3.80 9.88 13.47
C ALA A 362 2.87 8.86 14.14
N GLY A 363 2.82 7.63 13.63
CA GLY A 363 2.05 6.54 14.18
C GLY A 363 1.91 5.38 13.20
N MET A 364 1.96 4.14 13.72
CA MET A 364 1.89 2.91 12.94
C MET A 364 0.96 1.87 13.57
N ASP A 365 0.24 1.10 12.76
CA ASP A 365 -0.30 -0.19 13.20
C ASP A 365 0.62 -1.34 12.74
N CYS A 366 0.27 -2.58 13.10
CA CYS A 366 1.09 -3.76 12.83
C CYS A 366 1.35 -3.97 11.33
N GLY A 367 0.32 -3.83 10.50
CA GLY A 367 0.42 -3.91 9.05
C GLY A 367 1.18 -2.73 8.42
N GLY A 368 0.99 -1.53 8.96
CA GLY A 368 1.68 -0.32 8.53
C GLY A 368 3.16 -0.34 8.83
N LEU A 369 3.56 -0.83 10.01
CA LEU A 369 4.96 -1.02 10.39
C LEU A 369 5.67 -1.97 9.43
N THR A 370 5.13 -3.17 9.23
CA THR A 370 5.71 -4.19 8.35
C THR A 370 5.76 -3.74 6.90
N ALA A 371 4.74 -3.00 6.44
CA ALA A 371 4.75 -2.38 5.13
C ALA A 371 5.85 -1.32 4.98
N ALA A 372 6.04 -0.46 5.98
CA ALA A 372 7.10 0.55 5.99
C ALA A 372 8.49 -0.09 6.01
N VAL A 373 8.68 -1.12 6.85
CA VAL A 373 9.94 -1.87 6.98
C VAL A 373 10.36 -2.50 5.66
N TRP A 374 9.50 -3.27 5.00
CA TRP A 374 9.87 -3.91 3.74
C TRP A 374 9.94 -2.92 2.57
N THR A 375 9.16 -1.84 2.60
CA THR A 375 9.29 -0.75 1.63
C THR A 375 10.68 -0.11 1.70
N SER A 376 11.22 0.10 2.91
CA SER A 376 12.57 0.64 3.08
C SER A 376 13.66 -0.27 2.47
N ALA A 377 13.37 -1.56 2.36
CA ALA A 377 14.24 -2.56 1.75
C ALA A 377 13.89 -2.89 0.28
N GLY A 378 13.00 -2.12 -0.34
CA GLY A 378 12.64 -2.26 -1.76
C GLY A 378 11.60 -3.33 -2.09
N THR A 379 10.84 -3.80 -1.10
CA THR A 379 9.69 -4.68 -1.29
C THR A 379 8.40 -3.94 -0.93
N ALA A 380 7.57 -3.63 -1.94
CA ALA A 380 6.32 -2.92 -1.72
C ALA A 380 5.24 -3.86 -1.18
N LEU A 381 4.93 -3.76 0.11
CA LEU A 381 3.86 -4.52 0.77
C LEU A 381 2.61 -3.68 1.01
N GLY A 382 1.42 -4.28 0.85
CA GLY A 382 0.17 -3.69 1.30
C GLY A 382 0.14 -3.53 2.83
N THR A 383 -0.69 -2.65 3.36
CA THR A 383 -0.87 -2.50 4.81
C THR A 383 -1.84 -3.53 5.40
N GLY A 384 -2.61 -4.23 4.57
CA GLY A 384 -3.51 -5.30 5.01
C GLY A 384 -2.78 -6.62 5.23
N LEU A 385 -3.11 -7.33 6.32
CA LEU A 385 -2.44 -8.58 6.69
C LEU A 385 -2.62 -9.68 5.63
N VAL A 386 -3.78 -9.76 4.98
CA VAL A 386 -4.04 -10.75 3.90
C VAL A 386 -3.15 -10.47 2.68
N ASP A 387 -2.95 -9.20 2.32
CA ASP A 387 -2.07 -8.81 1.22
C ASP A 387 -0.61 -9.18 1.54
N GLN A 388 -0.19 -8.95 2.79
CA GLN A 388 1.16 -9.30 3.24
C GLN A 388 1.39 -10.80 3.34
N TRP A 389 0.40 -11.54 3.86
CA TRP A 389 0.41 -13.00 3.87
C TRP A 389 0.57 -13.53 2.44
N SER A 390 -0.11 -12.93 1.47
CA SER A 390 -0.03 -13.33 0.06
C SER A 390 1.24 -12.86 -0.66
N ALA A 391 2.10 -12.07 -0.01
CA ALA A 391 3.28 -11.46 -0.62
C ALA A 391 4.58 -12.25 -0.43
N GLY A 392 4.57 -13.34 0.36
CA GLY A 392 5.77 -14.15 0.62
C GLY A 392 5.47 -15.65 0.72
N THR A 393 6.51 -16.47 0.67
CA THR A 393 6.39 -17.94 0.81
C THR A 393 6.19 -18.33 2.27
N VAL A 394 5.23 -19.21 2.58
CA VAL A 394 5.03 -19.74 3.95
C VAL A 394 6.29 -20.44 4.46
N VAL A 395 6.71 -20.13 5.68
CA VAL A 395 7.87 -20.73 6.33
C VAL A 395 7.49 -21.40 7.66
N PRO A 396 7.98 -22.62 7.95
CA PRO A 396 7.84 -23.21 9.27
C PRO A 396 8.53 -22.36 10.35
N THR A 397 7.97 -22.34 11.56
CA THR A 397 8.53 -21.59 12.70
C THR A 397 9.98 -21.98 13.03
N GLY A 398 10.34 -23.25 12.86
CA GLY A 398 11.72 -23.73 13.02
C GLY A 398 12.71 -23.29 11.94
N GLN A 399 12.24 -22.64 10.87
CA GLN A 399 13.05 -22.15 9.75
C GLN A 399 13.03 -20.61 9.62
N LEU A 400 12.49 -19.90 10.62
CA LEU A 400 12.43 -18.45 10.63
C LEU A 400 13.82 -17.83 10.46
N GLN A 401 13.89 -16.83 9.60
CA GLN A 401 15.06 -16.00 9.37
C GLN A 401 14.72 -14.55 9.65
N ALA A 402 15.71 -13.79 10.08
CA ALA A 402 15.54 -12.36 10.34
C ALA A 402 14.95 -11.68 9.10
N GLY A 403 13.87 -10.92 9.28
CA GLY A 403 13.09 -10.29 8.21
C GLY A 403 11.77 -10.99 7.88
N ASP A 404 11.61 -12.28 8.19
CA ASP A 404 10.35 -12.98 7.95
C ASP A 404 9.18 -12.27 8.67
N LEU A 405 8.03 -12.19 8.00
CA LEU A 405 6.82 -11.67 8.61
C LEU A 405 6.14 -12.77 9.41
N VAL A 406 5.92 -12.51 10.68
CA VAL A 406 5.27 -13.42 11.62
C VAL A 406 3.89 -12.89 11.93
N PHE A 407 2.88 -13.72 11.77
CA PHE A 407 1.49 -13.37 11.99
C PHE A 407 0.94 -14.07 13.24
N GLY A 408 0.28 -13.27 14.09
CA GLY A 408 -0.59 -13.76 15.14
C GLY A 408 -1.95 -14.17 14.54
N ILE A 409 -2.51 -15.26 15.06
CA ILE A 409 -3.82 -15.77 14.62
C ILE A 409 -4.81 -15.66 15.76
N ASP A 410 -5.99 -15.12 15.45
CA ASP A 410 -7.16 -15.13 16.32
C ASP A 410 -8.26 -16.02 15.70
N PRO A 411 -8.96 -16.87 16.48
CA PRO A 411 -10.00 -17.74 15.96
C PRO A 411 -11.15 -17.03 15.23
N LEU A 412 -11.50 -15.80 15.62
CA LEU A 412 -12.59 -15.02 15.04
C LEU A 412 -12.09 -14.14 13.88
N LEU A 413 -10.92 -13.51 14.04
CA LEU A 413 -10.37 -12.55 13.08
C LEU A 413 -9.47 -13.17 12.01
N GLY A 414 -9.01 -14.42 12.18
CA GLY A 414 -7.97 -14.99 11.32
C GLY A 414 -6.62 -14.34 11.61
N LEU A 415 -6.00 -13.67 10.62
CA LEU A 415 -4.77 -12.90 10.87
C LEU A 415 -5.11 -11.64 11.67
N ASP A 416 -4.57 -11.53 12.88
CA ASP A 416 -4.87 -10.42 13.80
C ASP A 416 -3.67 -9.52 14.09
N ASP A 417 -2.46 -10.05 14.09
CA ASP A 417 -1.24 -9.27 14.29
C ASP A 417 -0.18 -9.66 13.26
N VAL A 418 0.75 -8.76 12.98
CA VAL A 418 1.92 -9.04 12.15
C VAL A 418 3.14 -8.25 12.64
N GLY A 419 4.28 -8.92 12.71
CA GLY A 419 5.55 -8.29 13.02
C GLY A 419 6.71 -8.86 12.21
N VAL A 420 7.88 -8.27 12.39
CA VAL A 420 9.11 -8.66 11.71
C VAL A 420 9.94 -9.52 12.66
N TYR A 421 10.24 -10.76 12.29
CA TYR A 421 11.12 -11.62 13.07
C TYR A 421 12.54 -11.06 13.07
N VAL A 422 13.15 -10.94 14.24
CA VAL A 422 14.50 -10.37 14.40
C VAL A 422 15.55 -11.37 14.90
N GLY A 423 15.14 -12.61 15.15
CA GLY A 423 16.00 -13.67 15.72
C GLY A 423 15.56 -14.06 17.13
N ASP A 424 16.07 -15.20 17.62
CA ASP A 424 15.95 -15.66 19.01
C ASP A 424 14.51 -15.67 19.57
N GLY A 425 13.52 -15.98 18.74
CA GLY A 425 12.11 -16.00 19.14
C GLY A 425 11.53 -14.60 19.41
N GLN A 426 12.17 -13.55 18.90
CA GLN A 426 11.72 -12.16 19.06
C GLN A 426 11.18 -11.57 17.76
N VAL A 427 10.21 -10.68 17.91
CA VAL A 427 9.49 -10.01 16.83
C VAL A 427 9.37 -8.52 17.15
N VAL A 428 9.65 -7.66 16.17
CA VAL A 428 9.31 -6.24 16.25
C VAL A 428 7.91 -6.03 15.69
N THR A 429 6.98 -5.51 16.49
CA THR A 429 5.58 -5.28 16.11
C THR A 429 5.05 -3.95 16.66
N ALA A 430 4.03 -3.37 16.03
CA ALA A 430 3.29 -2.23 16.55
C ALA A 430 2.12 -2.75 17.40
N SER A 431 2.27 -2.64 18.73
CA SER A 431 1.33 -3.21 19.68
C SER A 431 0.30 -2.17 20.11
N ALA A 432 -0.97 -2.45 19.84
CA ALA A 432 -2.08 -1.64 20.33
C ALA A 432 -2.12 -1.60 21.87
N ARG A 433 -1.83 -2.73 22.52
CA ARG A 433 -1.81 -2.88 23.99
C ARG A 433 -0.71 -2.07 24.66
N GLN A 434 0.46 -1.99 24.03
CA GLN A 434 1.58 -1.19 24.53
C GLN A 434 1.60 0.23 23.94
N ALA A 435 0.60 0.59 23.13
CA ALA A 435 0.45 1.87 22.46
C ALA A 435 1.65 2.32 21.62
N GLN A 436 2.51 1.40 21.17
CA GLN A 436 3.74 1.71 20.45
C GLN A 436 4.36 0.50 19.73
N VAL A 437 5.39 0.75 18.93
CA VAL A 437 6.27 -0.29 18.38
C VAL A 437 7.19 -0.85 19.47
N ILE A 438 7.16 -2.16 19.64
CA ILE A 438 7.87 -2.90 20.69
C ILE A 438 8.63 -4.09 20.12
N VAL A 439 9.50 -4.67 20.95
CA VAL A 439 9.99 -6.04 20.80
C VAL A 439 9.10 -6.95 21.64
N ALA A 440 8.48 -7.95 21.01
CA ALA A 440 7.68 -8.98 21.65
C ALA A 440 8.29 -10.37 21.41
N GLY A 441 7.86 -11.35 22.19
CA GLY A 441 8.12 -12.76 21.90
C GLY A 441 7.30 -13.25 20.70
N LEU A 442 7.75 -14.33 20.08
CA LEU A 442 7.02 -15.02 19.02
C LEU A 442 5.64 -15.44 19.55
N PRO A 443 4.53 -15.01 18.91
CA PRO A 443 3.20 -15.40 19.35
C PRO A 443 3.02 -16.93 19.32
N GLU A 444 2.29 -17.47 20.29
CA GLU A 444 1.93 -18.89 20.28
C GLU A 444 1.05 -19.20 19.06
N GLY A 445 1.32 -20.33 18.39
CA GLY A 445 0.58 -20.72 17.18
C GLY A 445 0.82 -19.81 15.96
N ALA A 446 1.83 -18.93 16.02
CA ALA A 446 2.13 -18.02 14.91
C ALA A 446 2.45 -18.78 13.61
N THR A 447 2.06 -18.14 12.51
CA THR A 447 2.44 -18.54 11.16
C THR A 447 3.36 -17.47 10.56
N ALA A 448 4.12 -17.79 9.52
CA ALA A 448 5.05 -16.83 8.95
C ALA A 448 5.23 -16.97 7.44
N VAL A 449 5.63 -15.85 6.81
CA VAL A 449 6.05 -15.83 5.41
C VAL A 449 7.41 -15.15 5.24
N ARG A 450 8.18 -15.66 4.29
CA ARG A 450 9.41 -15.06 3.80
C ARG A 450 9.11 -14.21 2.57
N THR A 451 9.12 -12.90 2.76
CA THR A 451 8.83 -11.89 1.72
C THR A 451 9.91 -11.80 0.64
N SER A 452 11.13 -12.26 0.92
CA SER A 452 12.23 -12.32 -0.05
C SER A 452 12.07 -13.47 -1.05
N LEU A 453 11.11 -14.38 -0.85
CA LEU A 453 10.82 -15.49 -1.75
C LEU A 453 9.50 -15.28 -2.51
N PRO A 454 9.49 -15.51 -3.83
CA PRO A 454 8.27 -15.41 -4.63
C PRO A 454 7.26 -16.47 -4.22
N VAL A 455 5.98 -16.15 -4.39
CA VAL A 455 4.87 -17.06 -4.10
C VAL A 455 4.60 -17.90 -5.36
N ASP A 456 4.98 -19.17 -5.34
CA ASP A 456 4.77 -20.09 -6.48
C ASP A 456 3.31 -20.56 -6.61
N ALA A 457 2.59 -20.62 -5.48
CA ALA A 457 1.17 -20.92 -5.40
C ALA A 457 0.54 -20.07 -4.29
N PRO A 458 -0.73 -19.63 -4.43
CA PRO A 458 -1.41 -18.87 -3.39
C PRO A 458 -1.32 -19.58 -2.04
N ASN A 459 -0.91 -18.84 -1.01
CA ASN A 459 -0.85 -19.40 0.33
C ASN A 459 -2.25 -19.83 0.78
N ALA A 460 -2.32 -20.95 1.50
CA ALA A 460 -3.58 -21.36 2.12
C ALA A 460 -4.13 -20.21 2.97
N ALA A 461 -5.45 -20.05 2.96
CA ALA A 461 -6.09 -19.10 3.85
C ALA A 461 -5.75 -19.50 5.30
N PRO A 462 -5.26 -18.57 6.12
CA PRO A 462 -5.00 -18.85 7.52
C PRO A 462 -6.32 -19.26 8.20
N PRO A 463 -6.28 -20.14 9.21
CA PRO A 463 -7.48 -20.59 9.91
C PRO A 463 -8.24 -19.41 10.55
N GLY A 464 -9.56 -19.34 10.35
CA GLY A 464 -10.46 -18.31 10.90
C GLY A 464 -11.40 -17.67 9.87
N THR A 465 -12.44 -16.96 10.32
CA THR A 465 -13.37 -16.20 9.48
C THR A 465 -12.91 -14.76 9.30
N GLY A 466 -11.76 -14.54 8.64
CA GLY A 466 -11.08 -13.23 8.57
C GLY A 466 -11.75 -12.11 7.76
N SER A 467 -13.05 -11.85 7.98
CA SER A 467 -13.81 -10.76 7.36
C SER A 467 -13.67 -9.42 8.11
N LEU A 468 -13.11 -9.44 9.32
CA LEU A 468 -12.98 -8.28 10.21
C LEU A 468 -11.58 -7.66 10.13
N VAL A 469 -11.42 -6.40 10.60
CA VAL A 469 -10.09 -5.77 10.66
C VAL A 469 -9.26 -6.45 11.73
N ALA A 470 -8.00 -6.71 11.42
CA ALA A 470 -6.98 -7.03 12.40
C ALA A 470 -6.90 -5.96 13.49
N THR A 471 -6.79 -6.37 14.74
CA THR A 471 -6.69 -5.48 15.90
C THR A 471 -5.26 -5.33 16.40
N CYS A 472 -4.28 -5.92 15.71
CA CYS A 472 -2.88 -5.93 16.09
C CYS A 472 -2.66 -6.49 17.52
N GLY A 473 -3.34 -7.61 17.81
CA GLY A 473 -3.28 -8.27 19.10
C GLY A 473 -3.99 -7.51 20.23
N ALA A 474 -4.88 -6.56 19.92
CA ALA A 474 -5.59 -5.77 20.93
C ALA A 474 -6.68 -6.58 21.63
N LEU A 475 -7.30 -7.54 20.95
CA LEU A 475 -8.35 -8.33 21.58
C LEU A 475 -7.78 -9.16 22.73
N PRO A 476 -8.46 -9.17 23.90
CA PRO A 476 -8.16 -10.13 24.95
C PRO A 476 -8.35 -11.54 24.36
N THR A 477 -7.51 -12.50 24.76
CA THR A 477 -7.74 -13.89 24.38
C THR A 477 -9.11 -14.35 24.92
N ALA A 478 -9.77 -15.31 24.27
CA ALA A 478 -11.08 -15.80 24.70
C ALA A 478 -11.13 -16.23 26.19
N ALA A 479 -9.99 -16.58 26.78
CA ALA A 479 -9.84 -16.90 28.21
C ALA A 479 -9.98 -15.68 29.15
N THR A 480 -9.74 -14.46 28.65
CA THR A 480 -9.86 -13.19 29.40
C THR A 480 -11.24 -12.52 29.28
N VAL A 481 -12.00 -12.78 28.20
CA VAL A 481 -13.37 -12.26 28.06
C VAL A 481 -14.37 -13.00 28.98
N ALA A 482 -14.06 -14.24 29.36
CA ALA A 482 -14.88 -15.06 30.26
C ALA A 482 -14.45 -15.00 31.74
N GLY A 483 -13.43 -14.22 32.10
CA GLY A 483 -12.75 -14.36 33.39
C GLY A 483 -12.44 -13.04 34.07
N ALA A 484 -13.20 -12.77 35.14
CA ALA A 484 -13.04 -11.71 36.15
C ALA A 484 -12.99 -10.25 35.63
N PRO A 485 -13.66 -9.32 36.31
CA PRO A 485 -13.50 -7.90 36.02
C PRO A 485 -12.03 -7.46 36.05
N VAL A 486 -11.59 -6.67 35.07
CA VAL A 486 -10.22 -6.13 35.00
C VAL A 486 -10.15 -4.72 35.57
N ASP A 487 -9.03 -4.40 36.22
CA ASP A 487 -8.75 -3.03 36.69
C ASP A 487 -8.60 -2.09 35.48
N PRO A 488 -9.42 -1.02 35.38
CA PRO A 488 -9.32 -0.08 34.27
C PRO A 488 -8.07 0.82 34.36
N ALA A 489 -7.39 0.88 35.51
CA ALA A 489 -6.22 1.72 35.70
C ALA A 489 -5.04 1.26 34.83
N TRP A 490 -4.44 2.20 34.11
CA TRP A 490 -3.31 1.92 33.22
C TRP A 490 -2.32 3.07 33.16
N GLY A 491 -1.07 2.75 32.82
CA GLY A 491 -0.01 3.73 32.59
C GLY A 491 0.37 4.59 33.79
N GLY A 492 -0.06 4.22 35.01
CA GLY A 492 0.17 5.01 36.23
C GLY A 492 -0.62 6.33 36.28
N TRP A 493 -1.60 6.51 35.39
CA TRP A 493 -2.42 7.72 35.34
C TRP A 493 -3.61 7.63 36.30
N SER A 494 -4.18 8.78 36.63
CA SER A 494 -5.48 8.85 37.31
C SER A 494 -6.61 9.04 36.30
N ASN A 495 -7.79 8.54 36.63
CA ASN A 495 -8.99 8.68 35.81
C ASN A 495 -9.24 10.15 35.37
N GLY A 496 -9.43 10.35 34.07
CA GLY A 496 -9.65 11.66 33.45
C GLY A 496 -8.41 12.55 33.38
N ARG A 497 -7.22 12.04 33.76
CA ARG A 497 -5.94 12.77 33.75
C ARG A 497 -4.89 12.06 32.90
N ILE A 498 -5.35 11.42 31.83
CA ILE A 498 -4.49 10.78 30.83
C ILE A 498 -4.09 11.82 29.77
N PRO A 499 -2.79 11.98 29.46
CA PRO A 499 -2.36 12.85 28.38
C PRO A 499 -2.93 12.42 27.03
N VAL A 500 -3.48 13.35 26.25
CA VAL A 500 -4.02 13.05 24.91
C VAL A 500 -2.96 12.48 23.96
N SER A 501 -1.68 12.74 24.22
CA SER A 501 -0.55 12.22 23.44
C SER A 501 -0.35 10.71 23.55
N VAL A 502 -0.96 10.06 24.55
CA VAL A 502 -0.90 8.60 24.72
C VAL A 502 -2.23 7.91 24.39
N LEU A 503 -3.21 8.65 23.87
CA LEU A 503 -4.49 8.15 23.40
C LEU A 503 -4.49 8.06 21.88
N CYS A 504 -5.26 7.10 21.36
CA CYS A 504 -5.40 6.86 19.94
C CYS A 504 -6.72 7.45 19.40
N PRO A 505 -6.69 8.13 18.24
CA PRO A 505 -7.89 8.68 17.63
C PRO A 505 -8.74 7.59 16.96
N VAL A 506 -10.07 7.74 17.05
CA VAL A 506 -11.06 6.89 16.34
C VAL A 506 -11.97 7.68 15.40
N GLY A 507 -11.59 8.93 15.08
CA GLY A 507 -12.34 9.82 14.20
C GLY A 507 -13.25 10.80 14.97
N GLY A 508 -13.70 11.87 14.30
CA GLY A 508 -14.61 12.86 14.91
C GLY A 508 -14.05 13.62 16.13
N GLY A 509 -12.73 13.60 16.34
CA GLY A 509 -12.09 14.14 17.54
C GLY A 509 -12.16 13.23 18.77
N GLN A 510 -12.71 12.02 18.63
CA GLN A 510 -12.82 11.03 19.70
C GLN A 510 -11.50 10.29 19.91
N LEU A 511 -11.21 9.97 21.16
CA LEU A 511 -9.95 9.40 21.63
C LEU A 511 -10.23 8.22 22.57
N LEU A 512 -9.46 7.15 22.43
CA LEU A 512 -9.54 5.96 23.29
C LEU A 512 -8.13 5.49 23.67
N ARG A 513 -8.04 4.59 24.66
CA ARG A 513 -6.82 3.79 24.85
C ARG A 513 -6.54 3.02 23.55
N CYS A 514 -5.29 2.82 23.19
CA CYS A 514 -4.93 2.34 21.85
C CYS A 514 -5.42 0.93 21.48
N ASP A 515 -5.53 0.04 22.46
CA ASP A 515 -6.19 -1.26 22.32
C ASP A 515 -7.71 -1.12 22.12
N ALA A 516 -8.39 -0.30 22.92
CA ALA A 516 -9.79 0.02 22.75
C ALA A 516 -10.05 0.69 21.39
N ALA A 517 -9.16 1.57 20.93
CA ALA A 517 -9.26 2.20 19.60
C ALA A 517 -9.15 1.19 18.45
N ALA A 518 -8.23 0.23 18.56
CA ALA A 518 -8.09 -0.85 17.59
C ALA A 518 -9.34 -1.74 17.57
N ALA A 519 -9.85 -2.12 18.73
CA ALA A 519 -11.08 -2.89 18.88
C ALA A 519 -12.32 -2.14 18.35
N TYR A 520 -12.43 -0.84 18.64
CA TYR A 520 -13.49 0.02 18.09
C TYR A 520 -13.45 0.05 16.58
N THR A 521 -12.26 0.16 15.98
CA THR A 521 -12.11 0.18 14.51
C THR A 521 -12.58 -1.13 13.87
N ALA A 522 -12.29 -2.28 14.50
CA ALA A 522 -12.81 -3.57 14.06
C ALA A 522 -14.34 -3.65 14.20
N LEU A 523 -14.89 -3.14 15.31
CA LEU A 523 -16.33 -3.09 15.58
C LEU A 523 -17.07 -2.18 14.59
N ASP A 524 -16.55 -0.99 14.31
CA ASP A 524 -17.08 -0.05 13.33
C ASP A 524 -17.16 -0.68 11.93
N ARG A 525 -16.11 -1.39 11.50
CA ARG A 525 -16.14 -2.08 10.20
C ARG A 525 -17.15 -3.22 10.18
N ALA A 526 -17.24 -4.01 11.25
CA ALA A 526 -18.23 -5.08 11.36
C ALA A 526 -19.66 -4.52 11.27
N PHE A 527 -19.91 -3.43 11.98
CA PHE A 527 -21.19 -2.73 11.96
C PHE A 527 -21.51 -2.15 10.58
N GLN A 528 -20.52 -1.52 9.92
CA GLN A 528 -20.68 -0.99 8.58
C GLN A 528 -20.97 -2.09 7.55
N GLN A 529 -20.38 -3.28 7.70
CA GLN A 529 -20.73 -4.44 6.86
C GLN A 529 -22.18 -4.87 7.06
N ALA A 530 -22.70 -4.81 8.29
CA ALA A 530 -24.07 -5.19 8.60
C ALA A 530 -25.12 -4.15 8.16
N PHE A 531 -24.83 -2.85 8.31
CA PHE A 531 -25.82 -1.78 8.14
C PHE A 531 -25.52 -0.78 7.00
N GLY A 532 -24.35 -0.86 6.37
CA GLY A 532 -23.91 0.04 5.30
C GLY A 532 -23.48 1.44 5.77
N THR A 533 -23.54 1.73 7.07
CA THR A 533 -23.15 3.00 7.69
C THR A 533 -22.15 2.76 8.82
N PRO A 534 -21.18 3.66 9.05
CA PRO A 534 -20.28 3.56 10.20
C PRO A 534 -21.05 3.70 11.52
N LEU A 535 -20.47 3.20 12.61
CA LEU A 535 -20.92 3.46 13.97
C LEU A 535 -20.87 4.96 14.24
N CYS A 536 -21.99 5.45 14.76
CA CYS A 536 -22.04 6.79 15.29
C CYS A 536 -21.50 6.78 16.72
N ILE A 537 -20.47 7.58 16.98
CA ILE A 537 -19.92 7.84 18.31
C ILE A 537 -20.20 9.28 18.74
N THR A 538 -20.66 9.45 19.97
CA THR A 538 -20.99 10.76 20.55
C THR A 538 -20.07 11.14 21.70
N ASP A 539 -19.60 10.15 22.47
CA ASP A 539 -18.61 10.38 23.53
C ASP A 539 -17.61 9.21 23.61
N SER A 540 -16.41 9.51 24.11
CA SER A 540 -15.29 8.56 24.28
C SER A 540 -14.47 8.94 25.52
N TYR A 541 -13.15 9.19 25.40
CA TYR A 541 -12.36 9.69 26.51
C TYR A 541 -12.88 11.03 27.04
N ARG A 542 -13.18 11.06 28.35
CA ARG A 542 -13.63 12.26 29.05
C ARG A 542 -12.60 12.68 30.11
N SER A 543 -11.96 13.83 29.89
CA SER A 543 -11.05 14.43 30.87
C SER A 543 -11.75 14.71 32.20
N TYR A 544 -11.00 14.82 33.30
CA TYR A 544 -11.54 15.09 34.62
C TYR A 544 -12.36 16.39 34.66
N ALA A 545 -11.91 17.42 33.95
CA ALA A 545 -12.65 18.68 33.81
C ALA A 545 -13.98 18.48 33.08
N ALA A 546 -14.00 17.68 32.01
CA ALA A 546 -15.22 17.36 31.27
C ALA A 546 -16.17 16.47 32.09
N GLN A 547 -15.64 15.57 32.93
CA GLN A 547 -16.45 14.81 33.89
C GLN A 547 -17.10 15.72 34.93
N LEU A 548 -16.35 16.69 35.48
CA LEU A 548 -16.88 17.67 36.42
C LEU A 548 -18.01 18.51 35.80
N ASP A 549 -17.83 18.98 34.56
CA ASP A 549 -18.86 19.72 33.84
C ASP A 549 -20.11 18.85 33.58
N ALA A 550 -19.93 17.62 33.11
CA ALA A 550 -21.02 16.67 32.90
C ALA A 550 -21.79 16.38 34.20
N HIS A 551 -21.07 16.14 35.30
CA HIS A 551 -21.65 15.86 36.61
C HIS A 551 -22.36 17.07 37.20
N THR A 552 -21.85 18.28 36.98
CA THR A 552 -22.51 19.52 37.41
C THR A 552 -23.86 19.70 36.69
N ARG A 553 -23.92 19.38 35.39
CA ARG A 553 -25.13 19.52 34.59
C ARG A 553 -26.13 18.39 34.81
N LYS A 554 -25.66 17.17 35.07
CA LYS A 554 -26.48 15.94 35.10
C LYS A 554 -26.06 14.98 36.23
N PRO A 555 -26.12 15.39 37.51
CA PRO A 555 -25.54 14.64 38.62
C PRO A 555 -26.19 13.29 38.91
N ARG A 556 -27.41 13.03 38.39
CA ARG A 556 -28.16 11.79 38.62
C ARG A 556 -27.80 10.63 37.68
N ILE A 557 -27.21 10.94 36.52
CA ILE A 557 -26.98 9.98 35.42
C ILE A 557 -25.52 10.04 34.94
N THR A 558 -24.63 10.52 35.80
CA THR A 558 -23.19 10.59 35.50
C THR A 558 -22.44 10.07 36.70
N ALA A 559 -21.39 9.29 36.44
CA ALA A 559 -20.47 8.85 37.48
C ALA A 559 -19.84 10.06 38.21
N VAL A 560 -19.42 9.84 39.46
CA VAL A 560 -18.65 10.82 40.22
C VAL A 560 -17.36 11.13 39.43
N PRO A 561 -16.97 12.41 39.28
CA PRO A 561 -15.75 12.75 38.57
C PRO A 561 -14.53 12.04 39.17
N GLY A 562 -13.74 11.38 38.30
CA GLY A 562 -12.64 10.51 38.69
C GLY A 562 -12.98 9.02 38.80
N THR A 563 -14.24 8.62 38.57
CA THR A 563 -14.66 7.20 38.58
C THR A 563 -15.33 6.75 37.28
N SER A 564 -15.46 7.61 36.28
CA SER A 564 -16.12 7.27 35.02
C SER A 564 -15.22 6.41 34.13
N ASN A 565 -15.73 5.34 33.51
CA ASN A 565 -14.96 4.54 32.54
C ASN A 565 -14.53 5.33 31.29
N HIS A 566 -15.26 6.39 30.93
CA HIS A 566 -14.80 7.38 29.93
C HIS A 566 -13.47 8.04 30.34
N GLY A 567 -13.22 8.22 31.63
CA GLY A 567 -11.97 8.76 32.15
C GLY A 567 -10.75 7.86 31.98
N TRP A 568 -10.95 6.58 31.67
CA TRP A 568 -9.88 5.65 31.35
C TRP A 568 -9.64 5.50 29.83
N GLY A 569 -10.51 6.09 29.01
CA GLY A 569 -10.48 5.91 27.55
C GLY A 569 -10.95 4.51 27.14
N LEU A 570 -11.82 3.89 27.94
CA LEU A 570 -12.31 2.52 27.78
C LEU A 570 -13.83 2.45 27.61
N ALA A 571 -14.50 3.58 27.41
CA ALA A 571 -15.94 3.61 27.20
C ALA A 571 -16.30 4.49 26.01
N VAL A 572 -17.41 4.15 25.36
CA VAL A 572 -18.00 4.90 24.26
C VAL A 572 -19.50 5.08 24.47
N ASP A 573 -20.01 6.24 24.07
CA ASP A 573 -21.44 6.48 23.95
C ASP A 573 -21.81 6.54 22.47
N LEU A 574 -22.65 5.62 22.01
CA LEU A 574 -22.97 5.41 20.60
C LEU A 574 -24.33 5.97 20.22
N CYS A 575 -24.55 6.28 18.94
CA CYS A 575 -25.81 6.78 18.40
C CYS A 575 -26.27 6.01 17.15
N GLY A 576 -27.23 6.54 16.38
CA GLY A 576 -27.59 5.98 15.07
C GLY A 576 -28.43 4.71 15.15
N GLY A 577 -29.22 4.57 16.21
CA GLY A 577 -30.04 3.39 16.50
C GLY A 577 -29.50 2.60 17.68
N VAL A 578 -28.18 2.52 17.85
CA VAL A 578 -27.56 1.84 19.01
C VAL A 578 -28.04 2.43 20.34
N ASN A 579 -28.26 3.75 20.41
CA ASN A 579 -28.77 4.44 21.60
C ASN A 579 -30.26 4.20 21.94
N VAL A 580 -30.91 3.20 21.33
CA VAL A 580 -32.32 2.89 21.54
C VAL A 580 -32.49 1.37 21.65
N PHE A 581 -32.95 0.91 22.82
CA PHE A 581 -33.23 -0.51 23.08
C PHE A 581 -34.18 -1.11 22.02
N GLY A 582 -33.89 -2.34 21.59
CA GLY A 582 -34.74 -3.11 20.67
C GLY A 582 -34.71 -2.65 19.21
N THR A 583 -33.81 -1.72 18.85
CA THR A 583 -33.53 -1.47 17.43
C THR A 583 -32.65 -2.58 16.86
N PRO A 584 -32.70 -2.84 15.54
CA PRO A 584 -31.81 -3.81 14.90
C PRO A 584 -30.32 -3.52 15.19
N GLN A 585 -29.94 -2.25 15.26
CA GLN A 585 -28.57 -1.82 15.55
C GLN A 585 -28.16 -2.15 16.99
N HIS A 586 -29.01 -1.85 17.98
CA HIS A 586 -28.74 -2.18 19.38
C HIS A 586 -28.66 -3.70 19.59
N ASP A 587 -29.61 -4.45 19.05
CA ASP A 587 -29.66 -5.92 19.22
C ASP A 587 -28.47 -6.61 18.53
N TRP A 588 -28.01 -6.06 17.41
CA TRP A 588 -26.77 -6.49 16.77
C TRP A 588 -25.56 -6.24 17.68
N MET A 589 -25.47 -5.06 18.30
CA MET A 589 -24.38 -4.76 19.23
C MET A 589 -24.38 -5.72 20.43
N VAL A 590 -25.54 -6.00 21.03
CA VAL A 590 -25.67 -6.96 22.14
C VAL A 590 -25.18 -8.36 21.74
N THR A 591 -25.43 -8.75 20.49
CA THR A 591 -25.05 -10.07 19.98
C THR A 591 -23.56 -10.16 19.64
N TYR A 592 -22.98 -9.10 19.05
CA TYR A 592 -21.69 -9.21 18.37
C TYR A 592 -20.55 -8.37 18.98
N ALA A 593 -20.85 -7.31 19.73
CA ALA A 593 -19.82 -6.39 20.23
C ALA A 593 -18.82 -7.09 21.18
N GLY A 594 -19.28 -8.06 21.96
CA GLY A 594 -18.44 -8.82 22.90
C GLY A 594 -17.33 -9.62 22.22
N HIS A 595 -17.55 -10.07 20.98
CA HIS A 595 -16.52 -10.75 20.18
C HIS A 595 -15.36 -9.82 19.80
N LEU A 596 -15.56 -8.51 19.90
CA LEU A 596 -14.59 -7.47 19.60
C LEU A 596 -14.19 -6.71 20.87
N GLY A 597 -14.39 -7.32 22.03
CA GLY A 597 -13.97 -6.77 23.32
C GLY A 597 -14.86 -5.64 23.86
N TRP A 598 -16.03 -5.38 23.28
CA TRP A 598 -16.97 -4.36 23.74
C TRP A 598 -18.17 -4.98 24.44
N VAL A 599 -18.44 -4.56 25.67
CA VAL A 599 -19.48 -5.10 26.54
C VAL A 599 -20.53 -4.05 26.81
N HIS A 600 -21.80 -4.46 26.84
CA HIS A 600 -22.89 -3.67 27.42
C HIS A 600 -23.00 -4.02 28.90
N PRO A 601 -22.55 -3.16 29.83
CA PRO A 601 -22.47 -3.55 31.23
C PRO A 601 -23.86 -3.79 31.84
N ASP A 602 -23.94 -4.71 32.81
CA ASP A 602 -25.21 -5.15 33.41
C ASP A 602 -26.04 -4.00 33.97
N TRP A 603 -25.39 -2.99 34.56
CA TRP A 603 -26.05 -1.81 35.10
C TRP A 603 -26.72 -0.95 34.01
N ALA A 604 -26.22 -0.99 32.77
CA ALA A 604 -26.68 -0.19 31.64
C ALA A 604 -27.77 -0.88 30.81
N GLN A 605 -28.06 -2.15 31.07
CA GLN A 605 -29.12 -2.89 30.37
C GLN A 605 -30.51 -2.30 30.66
N ALA A 606 -31.52 -2.70 29.86
CA ALA A 606 -32.88 -2.19 29.98
C ALA A 606 -33.51 -2.41 31.38
N THR A 607 -33.09 -3.48 32.07
CA THR A 607 -33.49 -3.83 33.44
C THR A 607 -32.45 -3.45 34.49
N GLY A 608 -31.37 -2.79 34.09
CA GLY A 608 -30.25 -2.40 34.95
C GLY A 608 -30.60 -1.26 35.89
N SER A 609 -29.66 -0.95 36.80
CA SER A 609 -29.82 0.10 37.81
C SER A 609 -29.82 1.52 37.21
N ASN A 610 -29.20 1.70 36.05
CA ASN A 610 -29.21 2.95 35.28
C ASN A 610 -29.23 2.62 33.78
N PRO A 611 -30.41 2.39 33.17
CA PRO A 611 -30.51 1.96 31.78
C PRO A 611 -29.92 2.96 30.78
N GLU A 612 -28.87 2.54 30.07
CA GLU A 612 -28.10 3.33 29.11
C GLU A 612 -27.80 2.49 27.85
N PRO A 613 -28.70 2.44 26.85
CA PRO A 613 -28.49 1.66 25.63
C PRO A 613 -27.31 2.17 24.76
N TRP A 614 -26.91 3.42 24.98
CA TRP A 614 -25.79 4.04 24.27
C TRP A 614 -24.42 3.68 24.85
N HIS A 615 -24.34 3.20 26.09
CA HIS A 615 -23.07 3.08 26.81
C HIS A 615 -22.43 1.70 26.65
N TRP A 616 -21.18 1.66 26.19
CA TRP A 616 -20.44 0.43 25.95
C TRP A 616 -19.01 0.55 26.49
N GLU A 617 -18.50 -0.53 27.06
CA GLU A 617 -17.20 -0.59 27.73
C GLU A 617 -16.26 -1.57 27.04
N PHE A 618 -14.98 -1.22 26.93
CA PHE A 618 -13.94 -2.09 26.40
C PHE A 618 -13.35 -2.96 27.52
N GLY A 619 -13.49 -4.28 27.36
CA GLY A 619 -13.21 -5.26 28.39
C GLY A 619 -14.39 -5.42 29.38
N HIS A 620 -14.31 -6.45 30.21
CA HIS A 620 -15.21 -6.58 31.37
C HIS A 620 -14.56 -5.82 32.53
N LEU A 621 -14.95 -4.58 32.78
CA LEU A 621 -14.32 -3.72 33.79
C LEU A 621 -14.88 -4.01 35.19
N ALA A 622 -14.07 -3.80 36.23
CA ALA A 622 -14.52 -3.84 37.62
C ALA A 622 -15.28 -2.56 37.98
N ASP A 623 -16.46 -2.72 38.60
CA ASP A 623 -17.30 -1.62 39.10
C ASP A 623 -16.66 -0.85 40.28
#